data_AF-A0A0Q4C7S8-F1
#
_entry.id   AF-A0A0Q4C7S8-F1
#
_cell.length_a   1.000
_cell.length_b   1.000
_cell.length_c   1.000
_cell.angle_alpha   90.00
_cell.angle_beta   90.00
_cell.angle_gamma   90.00
#
_symmetry.space_group_name_H-M   'P 1'
#
loop_
_entity.id
_entity.type
_entity.pdbx_description
1 polymer ?
#
loop_
_entity_poly.entity_id
_entity_poly.type
_entity_poly.pdbx_seq_one_letter_code
_entity_poly.pdbx_strand_id
1 'polypeptide(L)' 'MLEQSTAYNPNEEESKPEHYGINLGYMKNKSTALIHANKEYTNARLIRDQILYNNVIRICQDYKEVKQYVKSVFGVTSPQ' A
#
# COMPACT_ATOMS: atom_id res chain seq x y z
N MET A 1 31.20 -7.19 -5.12
CA MET A 1 30.74 -8.47 -4.55
C MET A 1 31.28 -8.52 -3.13
N LEU A 2 30.51 -8.97 -2.13
CA LEU A 2 31.09 -9.22 -0.80
C LEU A 2 31.91 -10.50 -0.95
N GLU A 3 33.23 -10.41 -0.89
CA GLU A 3 34.09 -11.59 -0.94
C GLU A 3 34.40 -12.05 0.49
N GLN A 4 34.10 -13.31 0.77
CA GLN A 4 34.24 -13.89 2.10
C GLN A 4 35.63 -14.49 2.29
N SER A 5 36.16 -14.38 3.50
CA SER A 5 37.44 -14.97 3.86
C SER A 5 37.38 -16.50 3.80
N THR A 6 38.39 -17.13 3.21
CA THR A 6 38.51 -18.60 3.10
C THR A 6 38.68 -19.30 4.44
N ALA A 7 39.00 -18.57 5.52
CA ALA A 7 39.13 -19.10 6.88
C ALA A 7 37.79 -19.20 7.64
N TYR A 8 36.68 -18.72 7.06
CA TYR A 8 35.39 -18.70 7.73
C TYR A 8 34.62 -20.01 7.49
N ASN A 9 34.57 -20.89 8.51
CA ASN A 9 33.89 -22.18 8.48
C ASN A 9 32.95 -22.36 9.69
N PRO A 10 31.79 -21.68 9.72
CA PRO A 10 30.83 -21.80 10.81
C PRO A 10 30.08 -23.14 10.75
N ASN A 11 29.72 -23.63 11.93
CA ASN A 11 28.97 -24.87 12.16
C ASN A 11 27.44 -24.71 12.03
N GLU A 12 26.93 -23.49 12.20
CA GLU A 12 25.51 -23.17 12.04
C GLU A 12 25.13 -22.98 10.57
N GLU A 13 24.02 -23.60 10.16
CA GLU A 13 23.51 -23.61 8.78
C GLU A 13 23.26 -22.20 8.23
N GLU A 14 22.61 -21.35 9.02
CA GLU A 14 22.29 -19.95 8.68
C GLU A 14 23.51 -19.04 8.59
N SER A 15 24.61 -19.43 9.23
CA SER A 15 25.88 -18.70 9.23
C SER A 15 26.77 -19.10 8.07
N LYS A 16 26.40 -20.12 7.28
CA LYS A 16 27.22 -20.54 6.13
C LYS A 16 27.24 -19.46 5.02
N PRO A 17 28.37 -19.32 4.30
CA PRO A 17 28.52 -18.45 3.12
C PRO A 17 27.33 -18.45 2.15
N GLU A 18 26.85 -19.64 1.82
CA GLU A 18 25.77 -19.88 0.87
C GLU A 18 24.44 -19.25 1.34
N HIS A 19 24.19 -19.29 2.65
CA HIS A 19 22.98 -18.76 3.25
C HIS A 19 22.91 -17.23 3.18
N TYR A 20 24.06 -16.53 3.24
CA TYR A 20 24.11 -15.08 3.06
C TYR A 20 23.74 -14.66 1.64
N GLY A 21 24.19 -15.41 0.61
CA GLY A 21 23.82 -15.15 -0.78
C GLY A 21 22.31 -15.33 -1.02
N ILE A 22 21.74 -16.40 -0.45
CA ILE A 22 20.30 -16.68 -0.49
C ILE A 22 19.52 -15.55 0.20
N ASN A 23 19.93 -15.16 1.41
CA ASN A 23 19.26 -14.10 2.16
C ASN A 23 19.38 -12.73 1.47
N LEU A 24 20.53 -12.42 0.87
CA LEU A 24 20.69 -11.19 0.10
C LEU A 24 19.75 -11.16 -1.11
N GLY A 25 19.63 -12.27 -1.85
CA GLY A 25 18.70 -12.40 -2.96
C GLY A 25 17.24 -12.28 -2.50
N TYR A 26 16.89 -12.95 -1.41
CA TYR A 26 15.56 -12.87 -0.81
C TYR A 26 15.20 -11.44 -0.39
N MET A 27 16.10 -10.74 0.30
CA MET A 27 15.88 -9.35 0.74
C MET A 27 15.75 -8.38 -0.44
N LYS A 28 16.56 -8.56 -1.49
CA LYS A 28 16.43 -7.77 -2.74
C LYS A 28 15.06 -7.99 -3.38
N ASN A 29 14.63 -9.24 -3.52
CA ASN A 29 13.32 -9.58 -4.08
C ASN A 29 12.17 -8.98 -3.26
N LYS A 30 12.23 -9.07 -1.93
CA LYS A 30 11.24 -8.47 -1.03
C LYS A 30 11.20 -6.94 -1.15
N SER A 31 12.37 -6.30 -1.26
CA SER A 31 12.47 -4.84 -1.44
C SER A 31 11.81 -4.41 -2.76
N THR A 32 12.12 -5.09 -3.87
CA THR A 32 11.48 -4.84 -5.17
C THR A 32 9.96 -5.04 -5.12
N ALA A 33 9.51 -6.12 -4.48
CA ALA A 33 8.08 -6.40 -4.33
C ALA A 33 7.37 -5.31 -3.50
N LEU A 34 7.99 -4.83 -2.42
CA LEU A 34 7.46 -3.74 -1.60
C LEU A 34 7.33 -2.44 -2.40
N ILE A 35 8.34 -2.07 -3.18
CA ILE A 35 8.33 -0.87 -4.02
C ILE A 35 7.17 -0.93 -5.01
N HIS A 36 6.99 -2.08 -5.67
CA HIS A 36 5.88 -2.30 -6.60
C HIS A 36 4.52 -2.18 -5.92
N ALA A 37 4.32 -2.89 -4.81
CA ALA A 37 3.06 -2.86 -4.07
C ALA A 37 2.72 -1.43 -3.58
N ASN A 38 3.72 -0.69 -3.08
CA ASN A 38 3.51 0.68 -2.61
C ASN A 38 3.13 1.64 -3.75
N LYS A 39 3.73 1.45 -4.94
CA LYS A 39 3.38 2.22 -6.15
C LYS A 39 1.94 1.93 -6.57
N GLU A 40 1.54 0.66 -6.65
CA GLU A 40 0.18 0.25 -7.01
C GLU A 40 -0.85 0.81 -6.01
N TYR A 41 -0.57 0.67 -4.72
CA TYR A 41 -1.44 1.20 -3.66
C TYR A 41 -1.60 2.72 -3.75
N THR A 42 -0.50 3.46 -3.93
CA THR A 42 -0.55 4.92 -4.03
C THR A 42 -1.32 5.37 -5.27
N ASN A 43 -1.11 4.71 -6.42
CA ASN A 43 -1.88 4.99 -7.64
C ASN A 43 -3.37 4.71 -7.47
N ALA A 44 -3.72 3.58 -6.83
CA ALA A 44 -5.13 3.26 -6.54
C ALA A 44 -5.78 4.32 -5.64
N ARG A 45 -5.05 4.82 -4.63
CA ARG A 45 -5.51 5.94 -3.79
C ARG A 45 -5.73 7.22 -4.57
N LEU A 46 -4.80 7.58 -5.45
CA LEU A 46 -4.93 8.77 -6.31
C LEU A 46 -6.16 8.66 -7.21
N ILE A 47 -6.39 7.50 -7.84
CA ILE A 47 -7.56 7.25 -8.69
C ILE A 47 -8.85 7.36 -7.86
N ARG A 48 -8.88 6.76 -6.67
CA ARG A 48 -10.04 6.86 -5.76
C ARG A 48 -10.31 8.33 -5.40
N ASP A 49 -9.29 9.09 -5.03
CA ASP A 49 -9.45 10.48 -4.62
C ASP A 49 -9.90 11.36 -5.80
N GLN A 50 -9.42 11.08 -7.02
CA GLN A 50 -9.95 11.71 -8.24
C GLN A 50 -11.44 11.39 -8.44
N ILE A 51 -11.89 10.17 -8.18
CA ILE A 51 -13.32 9.81 -8.34
C ILE A 51 -14.18 10.45 -7.25
N LEU A 52 -13.70 10.48 -6.00
CA LEU A 52 -14.48 10.98 -4.87
C LEU A 52 -14.57 12.51 -4.84
N TYR A 53 -13.55 13.20 -5.34
CA TYR A 53 -13.37 14.63 -5.14
C TYR A 53 -13.13 15.46 -6.41
N ASN A 54 -13.10 14.88 -7.63
CA ASN A 54 -12.94 15.74 -8.82
C ASN A 54 -14.17 16.66 -9.03
N ASN A 55 -13.95 17.77 -9.72
CA ASN A 55 -14.97 18.80 -9.92
C ASN A 55 -16.07 18.39 -10.92
N VAL A 56 -15.90 17.29 -11.66
CA VAL A 56 -16.84 16.82 -12.70
C VAL A 56 -17.83 15.80 -12.12
N ILE A 57 -17.39 14.97 -11.17
CA ILE A 57 -18.12 13.91 -10.48
C ILE A 57 -17.78 14.08 -8.99
N ARG A 58 -18.63 14.80 -8.25
CA ARG A 58 -18.38 15.15 -6.85
C ARG A 58 -19.15 14.22 -5.92
N ILE A 59 -18.95 12.90 -6.02
CA ILE A 59 -19.77 11.87 -5.35
C ILE A 59 -20.02 12.20 -3.87
N CYS A 60 -18.98 12.59 -3.12
CA CYS A 60 -19.13 12.93 -1.71
C CYS A 60 -19.99 14.19 -1.46
N GLN A 61 -19.85 15.19 -2.33
CA GLN A 61 -20.65 16.41 -2.25
C GLN A 61 -22.09 16.14 -2.67
N ASP A 62 -22.29 15.47 -3.81
CA ASP A 62 -23.60 15.16 -4.37
C ASP A 62 -24.41 14.34 -3.35
N TYR A 63 -23.79 13.35 -2.71
CA TYR A 63 -24.42 12.58 -1.63
C TYR A 63 -24.84 13.47 -0.44
N LYS A 64 -23.99 14.41 -0.04
CA LYS A 64 -24.28 15.34 1.06
C LYS A 64 -25.46 16.25 0.72
N GLU A 65 -25.49 16.78 -0.49
CA GLU A 65 -26.56 17.65 -0.99
C GLU A 65 -27.89 16.89 -1.11
N VAL A 66 -27.87 15.68 -1.68
CA VAL A 66 -29.05 14.79 -1.76
C VAL A 66 -29.56 14.46 -0.35
N LYS A 67 -28.68 14.12 0.60
CA LYS A 67 -29.07 13.85 1.98
C LYS A 67 -29.71 15.07 2.65
N GLN A 68 -29.17 16.26 2.41
CA GLN A 68 -29.76 17.51 2.90
C GLN A 68 -31.15 17.77 2.29
N TYR A 69 -31.32 17.54 1.00
CA TYR A 69 -32.60 17.65 0.32
C TYR A 69 -33.63 16.66 0.87
N VAL A 70 -33.27 15.38 1.03
CA VAL A 70 -34.18 14.38 1.62
C VAL A 70 -34.58 14.77 3.04
N LYS A 71 -33.64 15.28 3.86
CA LYS A 71 -33.94 15.78 5.21
C LYS A 71 -34.86 17.00 5.19
N SER A 72 -34.73 17.91 4.22
CA SER A 72 -35.60 19.08 4.13
C SER A 72 -37.03 18.74 3.69
N VAL A 73 -37.20 17.73 2.83
CA VAL A 73 -38.52 17.31 2.33
C VAL A 73 -39.26 16.41 3.31
N PHE A 74 -38.58 15.43 3.90
CA PHE A 74 -39.21 14.36 4.69
C PHE A 74 -39.02 14.53 6.20
N GLY A 75 -38.31 15.56 6.64
CA GLY A 75 -37.99 15.79 8.05
C GLY A 75 -36.91 14.82 8.57
N VAL A 76 -36.48 15.07 9.81
CA VAL A 76 -35.38 14.32 10.44
C VAL A 76 -35.97 13.23 11.33
N THR A 77 -35.96 11.97 10.90
CA THR A 77 -36.37 10.82 11.73
C THR A 77 -35.22 10.21 12.51
N SER A 78 -33.97 10.47 12.13
CA SER A 78 -32.77 10.04 12.85
C SER A 78 -31.70 11.15 12.90
N PRO A 79 -31.02 11.36 14.05
CA PRO A 79 -29.95 12.35 14.20
C PRO A 79 -28.75 12.18 13.26
N GLN A 80 -28.59 10.99 12.68
CA GLN A 80 -27.45 10.63 11.82
C GLN A 80 -27.64 11.01 10.35
#